data_AF-A0A7K7R8F6-F1
#
_entry.id   AF-A0A7K7R8F6-F1
#
_cell.length_a   1.000
_cell.length_b   1.000
_cell.length_c   1.000
_cell.angle_alpha   90.00
_cell.angle_beta   90.00
_cell.angle_gamma   90.00
#
_symmetry.space_group_name_H-M   'P 1'
#
loop_
_entity.id
_entity.type
_entity.pdbx_description
1 polymer ?
#
loop_
_entity_poly.entity_id
_entity_poly.type
_entity_poly.pdbx_seq_one_letter_code
_entity_poly.pdbx_strand_id
1 'polypeptide(L)'
;PLHVRCPHVPCPGSLPGLRPAERGEFTLRAFRRGKLDLTGAEGLRDLIGAETAAQRRQALRQAEGELGQLLQRWSRTLTQVGA
;
A
#
# COMPACT_ATOMS: atom_id res chain seq x y z
N PRO A 1 14.72 -6.04 4.24
CA PRO A 1 15.59 -5.59 5.33
C PRO A 1 15.56 -4.14 5.78
N LEU A 2 14.70 -3.25 5.26
CA LEU A 2 15.01 -1.81 5.33
C LEU A 2 14.62 -1.21 6.67
N HIS A 3 15.57 -1.29 7.62
CA HIS A 3 15.57 -0.55 8.87
C HIS A 3 15.90 0.96 8.62
N VAL A 4 15.04 1.69 7.91
CA VAL A 4 15.03 3.18 7.95
C VAL A 4 14.59 3.66 9.33
N ARG A 5 15.43 3.48 10.35
CA ARG A 5 15.48 4.37 11.51
C ARG A 5 16.70 5.21 11.21
N CYS A 6 16.52 6.48 10.89
CA CYS A 6 17.63 7.43 10.92
C CYS A 6 17.79 7.85 12.39
N PRO A 7 18.69 7.26 13.18
CA PRO A 7 18.72 7.48 14.62
C PRO A 7 19.51 8.74 14.99
N HIS A 8 20.17 9.40 14.02
CA HIS A 8 21.17 10.43 14.28
C HIS A 8 21.15 11.63 13.32
N VAL A 9 20.17 11.73 12.41
CA VAL A 9 20.05 12.89 11.52
C VAL A 9 19.00 13.84 12.10
N PRO A 10 19.37 15.04 12.58
CA PRO A 10 18.38 16.05 12.93
C PRO A 10 17.63 16.43 11.66
N CYS A 11 16.31 16.19 11.62
CA CYS A 11 15.47 16.61 10.51
C CYS A 11 15.48 18.15 10.44
N PRO A 12 15.96 18.78 9.35
CA PRO A 12 16.12 20.24 9.28
C PRO A 12 14.79 21.01 9.13
N GLY A 13 13.64 20.38 9.42
CA GLY A 13 12.31 20.92 9.16
C GLY A 13 11.26 20.55 10.22
N SER A 14 11.65 20.59 11.50
CA SER A 14 10.70 20.44 12.62
C SER A 14 9.67 21.59 12.60
N LEU A 15 8.59 21.39 11.84
CA LEU A 15 7.41 22.24 11.91
C LEU A 15 6.66 21.95 13.21
N PRO A 16 6.29 22.97 14.00
CA PRO A 16 5.52 22.78 15.23
C PRO A 16 4.27 21.94 14.99
N GLY A 17 4.03 20.94 15.85
CA GLY A 17 2.86 20.06 15.76
C GLY A 17 2.98 18.88 14.79
N LEU A 18 4.12 18.70 14.12
CA LEU A 18 4.39 17.56 13.25
C LEU A 18 5.44 16.63 13.86
N ARG A 19 5.26 15.32 13.67
CA ARG A 19 6.26 14.31 13.99
C ARG A 19 6.71 13.58 12.73
N PRO A 20 7.94 13.04 12.69
CA PRO A 20 8.34 12.11 11.64
C PRO A 20 7.35 10.93 11.54
N ALA A 21 7.08 10.52 10.31
CA ALA A 21 6.23 9.37 10.04
C ALA A 21 7.01 8.07 10.27
N GLU A 22 6.33 7.06 10.81
CA GLU A 22 6.82 5.70 10.85
C GLU A 22 6.82 5.08 9.45
N ARG A 23 7.54 3.96 9.26
CA ARG A 23 7.58 3.31 7.94
C ARG A 23 6.21 2.86 7.49
N GLY A 24 5.88 3.20 6.26
CA GLY A 24 4.59 2.86 5.65
C GLY A 24 3.40 3.54 6.32
N GLU A 25 3.61 4.50 7.23
CA GLU A 25 2.52 5.06 8.04
C GLU A 25 1.47 5.75 7.16
N PHE A 26 1.86 6.42 6.10
CA PHE A 26 0.92 7.05 5.17
C PHE A 26 0.08 6.02 4.41
N THR A 27 0.70 4.95 3.91
CA THR A 27 -0.01 3.83 3.25
C THR A 27 -0.96 3.13 4.22
N LEU A 28 -0.52 2.90 5.46
CA LEU A 28 -1.35 2.33 6.52
C LEU A 28 -2.54 3.25 6.87
N ARG A 29 -2.33 4.57 6.91
CA ARG A 29 -3.40 5.55 7.13
C ARG A 29 -4.41 5.52 5.97
N ALA A 30 -3.96 5.40 4.73
CA ALA A 30 -4.83 5.27 3.56
C ALA A 30 -5.67 3.98 3.63
N PHE A 31 -5.04 2.85 3.97
CA PHE A 31 -5.70 1.57 4.17
C PHE A 31 -6.77 1.63 5.27
N ARG A 32 -6.40 2.12 6.46
CA ARG A 32 -7.32 2.24 7.61
C ARG A 32 -8.50 3.17 7.35
N ARG A 33 -8.35 4.14 6.44
CA ARG A 33 -9.41 5.06 6.04
C ARG A 33 -10.22 4.56 4.84
N GLY A 34 -9.97 3.35 4.36
CA GLY A 34 -10.69 2.75 3.23
C GLY A 34 -10.40 3.41 1.89
N LYS A 35 -9.38 4.27 1.79
CA LYS A 35 -8.96 4.88 0.52
C LYS A 35 -8.21 3.91 -0.37
N LEU A 36 -7.71 2.83 0.22
CA LEU A 36 -6.88 1.80 -0.38
C LEU A 36 -7.23 0.48 0.30
N ASP A 37 -7.34 -0.61 -0.43
CA ASP A 37 -7.46 -1.95 0.17
C ASP A 37 -6.06 -2.56 0.41
N LEU A 38 -6.01 -3.79 0.93
CA LEU A 38 -4.71 -4.43 1.22
C LEU A 38 -3.93 -4.71 -0.08
N THR A 39 -4.64 -5.12 -1.14
CA THR A 39 -4.01 -5.43 -2.44
C THR A 39 -3.42 -4.18 -3.09
N GLY A 40 -4.11 -3.04 -3.00
CA GLY A 40 -3.60 -1.77 -3.48
C GLY A 40 -2.41 -1.25 -2.67
N ALA A 41 -2.38 -1.48 -1.35
CA ALA A 41 -1.24 -1.14 -0.49
C ALA A 41 0.02 -1.93 -0.86
N GLU A 42 -0.12 -3.22 -1.16
CA GLU A 42 0.97 -4.06 -1.64
C GLU A 42 1.40 -3.67 -3.06
N GLY A 43 0.44 -3.42 -3.95
CA GLY A 43 0.70 -2.93 -5.30
C GLY A 43 1.51 -1.63 -5.30
N LEU A 44 1.22 -0.70 -4.37
CA LEU A 44 2.01 0.53 -4.22
C LEU A 44 3.45 0.26 -3.79
N ARG A 45 3.67 -0.67 -2.84
CA ARG A 45 5.02 -1.08 -2.41
C ARG A 45 5.79 -1.68 -3.58
N ASP A 46 5.15 -2.57 -4.32
CA ASP A 46 5.76 -3.30 -5.43
C ASP A 46 6.02 -2.36 -6.63
N LEU A 47 5.20 -1.32 -6.79
CA LEU A 47 5.38 -0.29 -7.80
C LEU A 47 6.63 0.55 -7.53
N ILE A 48 6.84 0.95 -6.28
CA ILE A 48 8.06 1.66 -5.83
C ILE A 48 9.30 0.79 -6.05
N GLY A 49 9.20 -0.51 -5.81
CA GLY A 49 10.29 -1.49 -5.96
C GLY A 49 10.45 -2.10 -7.34
N ALA A 50 9.70 -1.67 -8.36
CA ALA A 50 9.70 -2.34 -9.67
C ALA A 50 11.01 -2.12 -10.44
N GLU A 51 11.69 -3.21 -10.79
CA GLU A 51 12.95 -3.20 -11.56
C GLU A 51 12.72 -3.34 -13.07
N THR A 52 11.59 -3.93 -13.47
CA THR A 52 11.23 -4.16 -14.87
C THR A 52 9.93 -3.43 -15.25
N ALA A 53 9.78 -3.13 -16.54
CA ALA A 53 8.54 -2.56 -17.06
C ALA A 53 7.33 -3.50 -16.83
N ALA A 54 7.55 -4.82 -16.87
CA ALA A 54 6.51 -5.80 -16.58
C ALA A 54 6.05 -5.74 -15.12
N GLN A 55 6.99 -5.72 -14.16
CA GLN A 55 6.68 -5.54 -12.73
C GLN A 55 5.95 -4.22 -12.48
N ARG A 56 6.41 -3.11 -13.08
CA ARG A 56 5.76 -1.80 -12.95
C ARG A 56 4.31 -1.84 -13.41
N ARG A 57 4.05 -2.40 -14.60
CA ARG A 57 2.69 -2.52 -15.15
C ARG A 57 1.79 -3.38 -14.25
N GLN A 58 2.30 -4.50 -13.74
CA GLN A 58 1.54 -5.36 -12.85
C GLN A 58 1.23 -4.69 -11.51
N ALA A 59 2.24 -4.06 -10.90
CA ALA A 59 2.09 -3.38 -9.62
C ALA A 59 1.15 -2.18 -9.71
N LEU A 60 1.16 -1.44 -10.83
CA LEU A 60 0.22 -0.35 -11.09
C LEU A 60 -1.23 -0.83 -11.09
N ARG A 61 -1.54 -1.90 -11.84
CA ARG A 61 -2.88 -2.49 -11.87
C ARG A 61 -3.36 -2.96 -10.50
N GLN A 62 -2.46 -3.52 -9.70
CA GLN A 62 -2.78 -3.89 -8.32
C GLN A 62 -3.02 -2.67 -7.44
N ALA A 63 -2.18 -1.63 -7.54
CA ALA A 63 -2.35 -0.37 -6.81
C ALA A 63 -3.68 0.33 -7.14
N GLU A 64 -4.16 0.18 -8.38
CA GLU A 64 -5.45 0.68 -8.87
C GLU A 64 -6.64 -0.19 -8.44
N GLY A 65 -6.40 -1.33 -7.79
CA GLY A 65 -7.42 -2.16 -7.17
C GLY A 65 -8.01 -3.26 -8.07
N GLU A 66 -7.41 -3.56 -9.23
CA GLU A 66 -7.90 -4.62 -10.11
C GLU A 66 -7.99 -5.98 -9.40
N LEU A 67 -6.95 -6.33 -8.62
CA LEU A 67 -6.91 -7.59 -7.88
C LEU A 67 -7.96 -7.62 -6.76
N GLY A 68 -8.10 -6.54 -6.00
CA GLY A 68 -9.14 -6.41 -4.97
C GLY A 68 -10.54 -6.61 -5.55
N GLN A 69 -10.85 -6.00 -6.69
CA GLN A 69 -12.13 -6.17 -7.36
C GLN A 69 -12.37 -7.61 -7.83
N LEU A 70 -11.33 -8.29 -8.34
CA LEU A 70 -11.42 -9.69 -8.74
C LEU A 70 -11.74 -10.60 -7.55
N LEU A 71 -11.03 -10.43 -6.44
CA LEU A 71 -11.26 -11.21 -5.21
C LEU A 71 -12.65 -10.97 -4.64
N GLN A 72 -13.13 -9.72 -4.67
CA GLN A 72 -14.49 -9.39 -4.23
C GLN A 72 -15.55 -10.08 -5.09
N ARG A 73 -15.36 -10.16 -6.42
CA ARG A 73 -16.26 -10.91 -7.30
C ARG A 73 -16.29 -12.38 -6.95
N TRP A 74 -15.13 -13.02 -6.81
CA TRP A 74 -15.04 -14.44 -6.46
C TRP A 74 -15.64 -14.74 -5.10
N SER A 75 -15.34 -13.91 -4.09
CA SER A 75 -15.92 -14.04 -2.75
C SER A 75 -17.44 -14.03 -2.81
N ARG A 76 -18.04 -13.07 -3.53
CA ARG A 76 -19.50 -13.01 -3.72
C ARG A 76 -20.04 -14.28 -4.36
N THR A 77 -19.47 -14.71 -5.48
CA THR A 77 -19.91 -15.93 -6.18
C THR A 77 -19.89 -17.15 -5.27
N LEU A 78 -18.79 -17.36 -4.54
CA LEU A 78 -18.65 -18.52 -3.67
C LEU A 78 -19.60 -18.48 -2.48
N THR A 79 -19.83 -17.31 -1.89
CA THR A 79 -20.77 -17.16 -0.77
C THR A 79 -22.25 -17.30 -1.19
N GLN A 80 -22.60 -16.96 -2.43
CA GLN A 80 -23.97 -17.08 -2.94
C GLN A 80 -24.36 -18.54 -3.26
N VAL A 81 -23.40 -19.40 -3.54
CA VAL A 81 -23.65 -20.83 -3.83
C VAL A 81 -23.74 -21.66 -2.55
N GLY A 82 -23.12 -21.20 -1.46
CA GLY A 82 -23.12 -21.86 -0.16
C GLY A 82 -24.24 -21.42 0.80
N ALA A 83 -25.07 -20.46 0.41
CA ALA A 83 -26.26 -20.01 1.13
C ALA A 83 -27.52 -20.63 0.51
#